data_AF-A0A1Q6SSG2-F1
#
_entry.id   AF-A0A1Q6SSG2-F1
#
_cell.length_a   1.000
_cell.length_b   1.000
_cell.length_c   1.000
_cell.angle_alpha   90.00
_cell.angle_beta   90.00
_cell.angle_gamma   90.00
#
_symmetry.space_group_name_H-M   'P 1'
#
loop_
_entity.id
_entity.type
_entity.pdbx_description
1 polymer ?
#
loop_
_entity_poly.entity_id
_entity_poly.type
_entity_poly.pdbx_seq_one_letter_code
_entity_poly.pdbx_strand_id
1 'polypeptide(L)'
;MWKNADFEAARNLSQKNSTKPNQIHHYATNKSKTYTHQMEEIAKKYGLDLNGKWNKDLLPHQGRHPNEYHEYVLNSMKQFDEVAQGNVDIFLQLYEKMKAYIKANPDMLYKAYWLQ
;
A
#
# COMPACT_ATOMS: atom_id res chain seq x y z
N MET A 1 -18.71 14.95 -7.27
CA MET A 1 -18.19 16.32 -7.04
C MET A 1 -17.48 16.34 -5.70
N TRP A 2 -16.15 16.18 -5.69
CA TRP A 2 -15.36 16.17 -4.45
C TRP A 2 -14.52 17.46 -4.43
N LYS A 3 -14.59 18.20 -3.32
CA LYS A 3 -13.90 19.48 -3.15
C LYS A 3 -12.42 19.21 -2.89
N ASN A 4 -11.59 19.43 -3.91
CA ASN A 4 -10.18 19.04 -3.96
C ASN A 4 -9.20 20.01 -3.27
N ALA A 5 -9.61 21.20 -2.83
CA ALA A 5 -8.67 22.23 -2.41
C ALA A 5 -8.19 22.08 -0.95
N ASP A 6 -9.07 21.67 -0.03
CA ASP A 6 -8.73 21.65 1.40
C ASP A 6 -7.90 20.41 1.80
N PHE A 7 -8.07 19.30 1.09
CA PHE A 7 -7.27 18.09 1.30
C PHE A 7 -5.81 18.25 0.82
N GLU A 8 -5.58 18.93 -0.31
CA GLU A 8 -4.25 19.15 -0.87
C GLU A 8 -3.33 19.96 0.07
N ALA A 9 -3.89 20.97 0.77
CA ALA A 9 -3.12 21.81 1.70
C ALA A 9 -2.71 21.06 2.97
N ALA A 10 -3.59 20.26 3.56
CA ALA A 10 -3.28 19.41 4.72
C ALA A 10 -2.24 18.31 4.37
N ARG A 11 -2.32 17.76 3.15
CA ARG A 11 -1.41 16.72 2.63
C ARG A 11 0.03 17.22 2.49
N ASN A 12 0.21 18.46 2.03
CA ASN A 12 1.52 19.10 1.90
C ASN A 12 2.20 19.43 3.24
N LEU A 13 1.43 19.70 4.30
CA LEU A 13 1.95 19.94 5.65
C LEU A 13 2.37 18.63 6.36
N SER A 14 1.61 17.54 6.17
CA SER A 14 1.89 16.22 6.76
C SER A 14 3.21 15.62 6.26
N GLN A 15 3.50 15.72 4.95
CA GLN A 15 4.78 15.22 4.40
C GLN A 15 6.00 16.02 4.85
N LYS A 16 5.86 17.33 5.11
CA LYS A 16 6.99 18.21 5.43
C LYS A 16 7.46 18.11 6.89
N ASN A 17 6.63 17.55 7.78
CA ASN A 17 6.86 17.51 9.24
C ASN A 17 6.74 16.10 9.87
N SER A 18 6.83 15.00 9.09
CA SER A 18 6.79 13.66 9.70
C SER A 18 8.04 13.45 10.57
N THR A 19 7.85 13.41 11.89
CA THR A 19 8.90 13.12 12.89
C THR A 19 9.27 11.64 12.97
N LYS A 20 8.63 10.79 12.15
CA LYS A 20 8.83 9.34 12.18
C LYS A 20 10.11 8.96 11.43
N PRO A 21 10.86 7.95 11.91
CA PRO A 21 12.06 7.48 11.22
C PRO A 21 11.71 6.88 9.86
N ASN A 22 12.65 6.97 8.91
CA ASN A 22 12.54 6.26 7.65
C ASN A 22 12.79 4.76 7.86
N GLN A 23 11.85 3.93 7.44
CA GLN A 23 11.93 2.46 7.52
C GLN A 23 11.54 1.82 6.19
N ILE A 24 12.12 0.66 5.88
CA ILE A 24 11.69 -0.13 4.73
C ILE A 24 10.26 -0.59 5.02
N HIS A 25 9.33 -0.13 4.20
CA HIS A 25 7.92 -0.45 4.26
C HIS A 25 7.61 -1.60 3.31
N HIS A 26 6.86 -2.60 3.77
CA HIS A 26 6.27 -3.62 2.90
C HIS A 26 4.80 -3.28 2.68
N TYR A 27 4.39 -3.08 1.42
CA TYR A 27 3.00 -2.71 1.13
C TYR A 27 2.05 -3.89 1.34
N ALA A 28 2.27 -4.97 0.61
CA ALA A 28 1.71 -6.28 0.89
C ALA A 28 2.51 -6.94 2.02
N THR A 29 1.83 -7.37 3.07
CA THR A 29 2.49 -7.97 4.24
C THR A 29 2.94 -9.39 3.95
N ASN A 30 4.16 -9.71 4.37
CA ASN A 30 4.69 -11.07 4.38
C ASN A 30 4.78 -11.67 5.80
N LYS A 31 4.18 -11.01 6.79
CA LYS A 31 4.27 -11.41 8.22
C LYS A 31 2.92 -11.62 8.89
N SER A 32 1.81 -11.29 8.23
CA SER A 32 0.47 -11.46 8.80
C SER A 32 -0.02 -12.90 8.67
N LYS A 33 -0.49 -13.48 9.77
CA LYS A 33 -1.16 -14.79 9.75
C LYS A 33 -2.48 -14.78 8.95
N THR A 34 -3.13 -13.62 8.85
CA THR A 34 -4.43 -13.46 8.20
C THR A 34 -4.30 -13.17 6.71
N TYR A 35 -3.33 -12.33 6.32
CA TYR A 35 -3.27 -11.76 4.97
C TYR A 35 -2.14 -12.31 4.08
N THR A 36 -1.02 -12.76 4.67
CA THR A 36 0.16 -13.15 3.89
C THR A 36 -0.15 -14.24 2.86
N HIS A 37 -0.91 -15.27 3.23
CA HIS A 37 -1.19 -16.39 2.33
C HIS A 37 -1.90 -15.96 1.05
N GLN A 38 -2.97 -15.18 1.16
CA GLN A 38 -3.74 -14.69 0.01
C GLN A 38 -2.91 -13.72 -0.86
N MET A 39 -2.10 -12.86 -0.24
CA MET A 39 -1.21 -11.96 -0.98
C MET A 39 -0.12 -12.73 -1.72
N GLU A 40 0.44 -13.79 -1.11
CA GLU A 40 1.42 -14.66 -1.75
C GLU A 40 0.83 -15.44 -2.92
N GLU A 41 -0.39 -15.96 -2.79
CA GLU A 41 -1.06 -16.68 -3.88
C GLU A 41 -1.21 -15.82 -5.12
N ILE A 42 -1.61 -14.55 -4.96
CA ILE A 42 -1.69 -13.60 -6.07
C ILE A 42 -0.30 -13.31 -6.62
N ALA A 43 0.67 -12.93 -5.78
CA ALA A 43 2.02 -12.59 -6.22
C ALA A 43 2.71 -13.72 -7.01
N LYS A 44 2.52 -14.97 -6.59
CA LYS A 44 3.09 -16.16 -7.25
C LYS A 44 2.59 -16.34 -8.69
N LYS A 45 1.34 -15.94 -9.00
CA LYS A 45 0.81 -15.97 -10.39
C LYS A 45 1.66 -15.14 -11.37
N TYR A 46 2.34 -14.12 -10.85
CA TYR A 46 3.18 -13.20 -11.61
C TYR A 46 4.69 -13.48 -11.44
N GLY A 47 5.06 -14.59 -10.78
CA GLY A 47 6.46 -14.91 -10.47
C GLY A 47 7.10 -13.95 -9.45
N LEU A 48 6.29 -13.29 -8.61
CA LEU A 48 6.74 -12.31 -7.63
C LEU A 48 6.83 -12.89 -6.22
N ASP A 49 7.85 -12.46 -5.48
CA ASP A 49 8.04 -12.78 -4.05
C ASP A 49 7.69 -11.54 -3.19
N LEU A 50 6.99 -11.73 -2.06
CA LEU A 50 6.57 -10.61 -1.20
C LEU A 50 7.73 -9.88 -0.50
N ASN A 51 8.92 -10.49 -0.39
CA ASN A 51 10.15 -9.81 0.00
C ASN A 51 10.86 -9.12 -1.18
N GLY A 52 10.33 -9.21 -2.38
CA GLY A 52 10.87 -8.56 -3.57
C GLY A 52 10.88 -7.03 -3.48
N LYS A 53 11.76 -6.40 -4.26
CA LYS A 53 11.92 -4.93 -4.30
C LYS A 53 10.66 -4.20 -4.75
N TRP A 54 9.85 -4.82 -5.62
CA TRP A 54 8.60 -4.25 -6.12
C TRP A 54 7.61 -3.87 -4.99
N ASN A 55 7.63 -4.62 -3.89
CA ASN A 55 6.75 -4.48 -2.74
C ASN A 55 7.34 -3.58 -1.62
N LYS A 56 8.46 -2.89 -1.88
CA LYS A 56 9.21 -2.17 -0.84
C LYS A 56 9.60 -0.76 -1.25
N ASP A 57 9.27 0.21 -0.41
CA ASP A 57 9.78 1.57 -0.49
C ASP A 57 10.30 2.02 0.89
N LEU A 58 11.24 2.96 0.94
CA LEU A 58 11.69 3.60 2.18
C LEU A 58 10.74 4.78 2.49
N LEU A 59 10.01 4.71 3.60
CA LEU A 59 9.01 5.72 3.98
C LEU A 59 9.16 6.15 5.45
N PRO A 60 8.77 7.39 5.80
CA PRO A 60 8.72 7.84 7.19
C PRO A 60 7.53 7.20 7.90
N HIS A 61 7.74 5.99 8.42
CA HIS A 61 6.71 5.19 9.09
C HIS A 61 7.31 4.42 10.28
N GLN A 62 6.45 4.09 11.24
CA GLN A 62 6.79 3.29 12.41
C GLN A 62 5.53 2.60 12.94
N GLY A 63 5.68 1.38 13.43
CA GLY A 63 4.62 0.63 14.11
C GLY A 63 3.94 -0.39 13.20
N ARG A 64 2.84 -0.96 13.69
CA ARG A 64 2.04 -1.94 12.94
C ARG A 64 0.94 -1.24 12.16
N HIS A 65 0.65 -1.75 10.97
CA HIS A 65 -0.52 -1.33 10.20
C HIS A 65 -1.81 -1.94 10.76
N PRO A 66 -2.94 -1.24 10.64
CA PRO A 66 -4.25 -1.79 10.98
C PRO A 66 -4.69 -2.85 9.96
N ASN A 67 -5.70 -3.65 10.31
CA ASN A 67 -6.23 -4.70 9.43
C ASN A 67 -6.84 -4.09 8.15
N GLU A 68 -7.49 -2.94 8.29
CA GLU A 68 -8.14 -2.17 7.23
C GLU A 68 -7.13 -1.77 6.13
N TYR A 69 -5.90 -1.42 6.53
CA TYR A 69 -4.82 -1.19 5.57
C TYR A 69 -4.45 -2.47 4.81
N HIS A 70 -4.33 -3.60 5.50
CA HIS A 70 -4.02 -4.88 4.86
C HIS A 70 -5.15 -5.36 3.93
N GLU A 71 -6.41 -5.13 4.30
CA GLU A 71 -7.58 -5.39 3.47
C GLU A 71 -7.60 -4.52 2.22
N TYR A 72 -7.29 -3.24 2.36
CA TYR A 72 -7.16 -2.33 1.21
C TYR A 72 -6.12 -2.83 0.20
N VAL A 73 -4.93 -3.23 0.67
CA VAL A 73 -3.87 -3.76 -0.21
C VAL A 73 -4.28 -5.08 -0.84
N LEU A 74 -4.88 -6.00 -0.08
CA LEU A 74 -5.33 -7.29 -0.61
C LEU A 74 -6.42 -7.12 -1.67
N ASN A 75 -7.42 -6.28 -1.41
CA ASN A 75 -8.50 -6.01 -2.37
C ASN A 75 -7.98 -5.35 -3.64
N SER A 76 -7.02 -4.43 -3.50
CA SER A 76 -6.32 -3.84 -4.66
C SER A 76 -5.58 -4.91 -5.46
N MET A 77 -4.83 -5.82 -4.81
CA MET A 77 -4.16 -6.92 -5.50
C MET A 77 -5.13 -7.85 -6.23
N LYS A 78 -6.31 -8.14 -5.67
CA LYS A 78 -7.36 -8.94 -6.32
C LYS A 78 -7.88 -8.25 -7.59
N GLN A 79 -8.20 -6.95 -7.51
CA GLN A 79 -8.63 -6.17 -8.67
C GLN A 79 -7.53 -6.10 -9.75
N PHE A 80 -6.27 -5.96 -9.34
CA PHE A 80 -5.16 -5.94 -10.29
C PHE A 80 -4.96 -7.30 -10.94
N ASP A 81 -5.17 -8.39 -10.21
CA ASP A 81 -5.12 -9.75 -10.75
C ASP A 81 -6.20 -9.98 -11.82
N GLU A 82 -7.43 -9.53 -11.56
CA GLU A 82 -8.54 -9.59 -12.51
C GLU A 82 -8.25 -8.84 -13.82
N VAL A 83 -7.61 -7.67 -13.72
CA VAL A 83 -7.25 -6.83 -14.88
C VAL A 83 -6.03 -7.36 -15.61
N ALA A 84 -5.01 -7.80 -14.87
CA ALA A 84 -3.73 -8.18 -15.45
C ALA A 84 -3.74 -9.58 -16.07
N GLN A 85 -4.60 -10.49 -15.61
CA GLN A 85 -4.78 -11.83 -16.18
C GLN A 85 -3.45 -12.58 -16.41
N GLY A 86 -2.51 -12.48 -15.45
CA GLY A 86 -1.18 -13.11 -15.53
C GLY A 86 -0.09 -12.26 -16.21
N ASN A 87 -0.43 -11.10 -16.77
CA ASN A 87 0.55 -10.14 -17.30
C ASN A 87 1.23 -9.35 -16.16
N VAL A 88 2.49 -9.68 -15.88
CA VAL A 88 3.27 -9.06 -14.79
C VAL A 88 3.49 -7.56 -14.97
N ASP A 89 3.65 -7.07 -16.19
CA ASP A 89 3.88 -5.65 -16.44
C ASP A 89 2.64 -4.83 -16.11
N ILE A 90 1.44 -5.31 -16.49
CA ILE A 90 0.16 -4.67 -16.16
C ILE A 90 -0.07 -4.70 -14.64
N PHE A 91 0.17 -5.83 -14.00
CA PHE A 91 0.03 -5.95 -12.54
C PHE A 91 0.93 -4.95 -11.80
N LEU A 92 2.22 -4.89 -12.17
CA LEU A 92 3.17 -3.98 -11.55
C LEU A 92 2.83 -2.51 -11.82
N GLN A 93 2.36 -2.15 -13.02
CA GLN A 93 1.91 -0.79 -13.32
C GLN A 93 0.74 -0.35 -12.42
N LEU A 94 -0.24 -1.23 -12.18
CA LEU A 94 -1.35 -0.95 -11.27
C LEU A 94 -0.88 -0.89 -9.80
N TYR A 95 0.02 -1.79 -9.42
CA TYR A 95 0.60 -1.84 -8.09
C TYR A 95 1.39 -0.57 -7.76
N GLU A 96 2.18 -0.06 -8.70
CA GLU A 96 2.91 1.22 -8.55
C GLU A 96 1.96 2.40 -8.35
N LYS A 97 0.80 2.43 -9.03
CA LYS A 97 -0.23 3.45 -8.79
C LYS A 97 -0.79 3.38 -7.37
N MET A 98 -1.04 2.18 -6.85
CA MET A 98 -1.44 1.98 -5.45
C MET A 98 -0.36 2.46 -4.48
N LYS A 99 0.91 2.11 -4.71
CA LYS A 99 2.03 2.60 -3.89
C LYS A 99 2.11 4.12 -3.89
N ALA A 100 1.95 4.75 -5.05
CA ALA A 100 1.93 6.21 -5.17
C ALA A 100 0.78 6.83 -4.36
N TYR A 101 -0.42 6.24 -4.41
CA TYR A 101 -1.56 6.68 -3.61
C TYR A 101 -1.31 6.55 -2.10
N ILE A 102 -0.73 5.44 -1.64
CA ILE A 102 -0.39 5.24 -0.22
C ILE A 102 0.69 6.25 0.22
N LYS A 103 1.72 6.49 -0.60
CA LYS A 103 2.76 7.51 -0.33
C LYS A 103 2.18 8.92 -0.26
N ALA A 104 1.18 9.19 -1.08
CA ALA A 104 0.44 10.44 -1.09
C ALA A 104 -0.45 10.61 0.15
N ASN A 105 -0.86 9.52 0.81
CA ASN A 105 -1.78 9.51 1.95
C ASN A 105 -1.22 8.67 3.11
N PRO A 106 -0.10 9.10 3.74
CA PRO A 106 0.63 8.30 4.73
C PRO A 106 -0.19 7.98 6.00
N ASP A 107 -1.26 8.73 6.27
CA ASP A 107 -2.14 8.48 7.41
C ASP A 107 -2.91 7.15 7.28
N MET A 108 -3.08 6.64 6.05
CA MET A 108 -3.68 5.32 5.78
C MET A 108 -2.92 4.17 6.46
N LEU A 109 -1.64 4.37 6.78
CA LEU A 109 -0.83 3.37 7.48
C LEU A 109 -1.26 3.18 8.94
N TYR A 110 -2.18 4.01 9.45
CA TYR A 110 -2.56 4.10 10.85
C TYR A 110 -4.07 4.00 11.05
N LYS A 111 -4.47 3.44 12.21
CA LYS A 111 -5.87 3.17 12.55
C LYS A 111 -6.77 4.41 12.49
N ALA A 112 -6.27 5.58 12.88
CA ALA A 112 -7.05 6.82 12.93
C ALA A 112 -7.67 7.23 11.59
N TYR A 113 -7.01 6.91 10.47
CA TYR A 113 -7.55 7.16 9.13
C TYR A 113 -8.83 6.36 8.85
N TRP A 114 -8.93 5.16 9.40
CA TRP A 114 -10.00 4.20 9.09
C TRP A 114 -11.22 4.29 10.01
N LEU A 115 -11.19 5.15 11.04
CA LEU A 115 -12.27 5.33 12.02
C LEU A 115 -13.14 6.57 11.75
N GLN A 116 -13.06 7.14 10.54
CA GLN A 116 -13.77 8.36 10.15
C GLN A 116 -15.25 8.11 9.85
#